data_AF-A0A5N3ZYC0-F1
#
_entry.id   AF-A0A5N3ZYC0-F1
#
_cell.length_a   1.000
_cell.length_b   1.000
_cell.length_c   1.000
_cell.angle_alpha   90.00
_cell.angle_beta   90.00
_cell.angle_gamma   90.00
#
_symmetry.space_group_name_H-M   'P 1'
#
loop_
_entity.id
_entity.type
_entity.pdbx_description
1 polymer ?
#
loop_
_entity_poly.entity_id
_entity_poly.type
_entity_poly.pdbx_seq_one_letter_code
_entity_poly.pdbx_strand_id
1 'polypeptide(L)'
;TYFSNGSSTKNSGCGASIETNSCEDMCYARDCGSDLKRNPYRRSKPRRTDLLENKKHTIRYLIYDMYANKEHVTLDTLLAVIKLKDLCDLGRTSLFYALKEMGFKFKMTNSRRGSCEQSHVVSMRNVFLRKYIRNLESEIPHDFVFLDETWVFSRGATKRTWQDDRAKSLQQLIRLQMVNDT
;
A
#
# COMPACT_ATOMS: atom_id res chain seq x y z
N THR A 1 33.52 48.77 -44.16
CA THR A 1 33.15 50.12 -43.71
C THR A 1 33.03 50.09 -42.19
N TYR A 2 33.91 50.80 -41.48
CA TYR A 2 33.58 52.07 -40.79
C TYR A 2 32.36 51.94 -39.87
N PHE A 3 32.33 52.34 -38.60
CA PHE A 3 33.27 52.89 -37.60
C PHE A 3 32.35 53.12 -36.37
N SER A 4 32.95 53.41 -35.22
CA SER A 4 32.46 54.43 -34.27
C SER A 4 31.28 54.17 -33.32
N ASN A 5 31.67 54.29 -32.05
CA ASN A 5 31.12 55.19 -31.03
C ASN A 5 29.78 54.78 -30.40
N GLY A 6 29.64 54.67 -29.09
CA GLY A 6 30.33 55.43 -28.05
C GLY A 6 29.35 56.45 -27.48
N SER A 7 29.02 56.25 -26.19
CA SER A 7 28.59 57.28 -25.24
C SER A 7 27.17 57.86 -25.49
N SER A 8 26.37 58.29 -24.52
CA SER A 8 26.67 58.75 -23.17
C SER A 8 25.39 59.05 -22.36
N THR A 9 25.54 58.98 -21.03
CA THR A 9 24.82 59.72 -19.96
C THR A 9 23.42 59.22 -19.52
N LYS A 10 23.01 59.27 -18.24
CA LYS A 10 23.41 60.13 -17.10
C LYS A 10 23.41 59.40 -15.75
N ASN A 11 24.26 59.94 -14.86
CA ASN A 11 24.39 59.73 -13.42
C ASN A 11 23.10 59.86 -12.59
N SER A 12 23.07 59.14 -11.45
CA SER A 12 22.87 59.74 -10.12
C SER A 12 23.47 58.83 -9.03
N GLY A 13 24.36 59.38 -8.17
CA GLY A 13 24.97 58.70 -7.00
C GLY A 13 23.94 58.34 -5.91
N CYS A 14 24.28 57.72 -4.77
CA CYS A 14 25.52 57.61 -3.99
C CYS A 14 25.58 56.23 -3.29
N GLY A 15 26.78 55.78 -2.93
CA GLY A 15 27.09 54.37 -2.64
C GLY A 15 26.92 53.85 -1.21
N ALA A 16 27.12 52.54 -1.10
CA ALA A 16 27.68 51.82 0.05
C ALA A 16 28.08 50.41 -0.44
N SER A 17 29.33 50.02 -0.21
CA SER A 17 29.97 48.78 -0.70
C SER A 17 29.43 47.52 -0.03
N ILE A 18 29.16 46.47 -0.81
CA ILE A 18 29.28 45.07 -0.37
C ILE A 18 29.82 44.26 -1.56
N GLU A 19 31.08 43.85 -1.48
CA GLU A 19 31.74 42.97 -2.45
C GLU A 19 31.14 41.56 -2.37
N THR A 20 30.52 41.11 -3.47
CA THR A 20 30.24 39.70 -3.72
C THR A 20 31.27 39.20 -4.73
N ASN A 21 32.31 38.50 -4.27
CA ASN A 21 33.15 37.74 -5.18
C ASN A 21 32.62 36.30 -5.29
N SER A 22 31.98 36.07 -6.42
CA SER A 22 31.69 34.77 -7.01
C SER A 22 32.99 34.18 -7.53
N CYS A 23 33.43 33.05 -7.00
CA CYS A 23 34.57 32.29 -7.50
C CYS A 23 34.09 30.92 -7.98
N GLU A 24 34.03 30.83 -9.30
CA GLU A 24 34.06 29.70 -10.21
C GLU A 24 34.26 28.28 -9.66
N ASP A 25 33.47 27.38 -10.26
CA ASP A 25 33.55 25.93 -10.20
C ASP A 25 34.97 25.39 -10.45
N MET A 26 35.48 24.61 -9.49
CA MET A 26 36.51 23.61 -9.75
C MET A 26 36.11 22.29 -9.06
N CYS A 27 35.61 21.37 -9.88
CA CYS A 27 35.39 19.98 -9.53
C CYS A 27 36.74 19.23 -9.47
N TYR A 28 37.15 18.83 -8.28
CA TYR A 28 38.10 17.73 -8.08
C TYR A 28 37.44 16.63 -7.25
N ALA A 29 37.35 15.45 -7.84
CA ALA A 29 36.94 14.23 -7.16
C ALA A 29 37.86 13.96 -5.96
N ARG A 30 37.27 13.77 -4.78
CA ARG A 30 37.89 13.06 -3.66
C ARG A 30 36.93 11.98 -3.18
N ASP A 31 37.23 10.74 -3.54
CA ASP A 31 36.81 9.58 -2.78
C ASP A 31 37.39 9.69 -1.37
N CYS A 32 36.57 10.07 -0.40
CA CYS A 32 36.81 9.85 1.01
C CYS A 32 35.45 9.55 1.65
N GLY A 33 35.19 8.27 1.96
CA GLY A 33 33.99 7.84 2.65
C GLY A 33 33.76 8.68 3.92
N SER A 34 32.68 9.45 3.95
CA SER A 34 32.18 10.02 5.19
C SER A 34 31.15 9.05 5.75
N ASP A 35 31.62 8.21 6.67
CA ASP A 35 30.78 7.72 7.76
C ASP A 35 30.15 8.94 8.44
N LEU A 36 28.99 9.37 7.94
CA LEU A 36 28.13 10.30 8.64
C LEU A 36 27.67 9.58 9.90
N LYS A 37 28.48 9.69 10.95
CA LYS A 37 28.18 9.20 12.30
C LYS A 37 26.77 9.67 12.65
N ARG A 38 25.85 8.72 12.69
CA ARG A 38 24.44 8.93 13.06
C ARG A 38 24.42 9.75 14.36
N ASN A 39 23.80 10.92 14.33
CA ASN A 39 23.76 11.86 15.46
C ASN A 39 23.41 11.11 16.77
N PRO A 40 24.32 11.07 17.77
CA PRO A 40 24.12 10.34 19.03
C PRO A 40 22.97 10.91 19.88
N TYR A 41 22.53 12.13 19.60
CA TYR A 41 21.39 12.77 20.27
C TYR A 41 20.04 12.46 19.62
N ARG A 42 20.01 11.66 18.55
CA ARG A 42 18.75 11.16 18.00
C ARG A 42 18.20 10.09 18.94
N ARG A 43 17.56 10.51 20.04
CA ARG A 43 16.86 9.62 20.96
C ARG A 43 16.00 8.68 20.11
N SER A 44 16.17 7.38 20.29
CA SER A 44 15.22 6.42 19.73
C SER A 44 13.85 6.85 20.27
N LYS A 45 12.92 7.17 19.38
CA LYS A 45 11.55 7.44 19.82
C LYS A 45 11.08 6.18 20.54
N PRO A 46 10.54 6.27 21.77
CA PRO A 46 10.03 5.10 22.45
C PRO A 46 9.03 4.39 21.53
N ARG A 47 9.11 3.05 21.47
CA ARG A 47 8.15 2.24 20.71
C ARG A 47 6.77 2.59 21.23
N ARG A 48 5.94 3.17 20.36
CA ARG A 48 4.77 3.96 20.79
C ARG A 48 3.60 3.16 21.36
N THR A 49 3.67 1.83 21.46
CA THR A 49 2.58 1.04 22.05
C THR A 49 3.04 -0.35 22.45
N ASP A 50 3.34 -0.57 23.73
CA ASP A 50 3.08 -1.87 24.34
C ASP A 50 1.57 -1.92 24.66
N LEU A 51 0.77 -2.28 23.65
CA LEU A 51 -0.65 -2.50 23.85
C LEU A 51 -0.83 -3.84 24.56
N LEU A 52 -1.57 -3.85 25.67
CA LEU A 52 -1.84 -5.08 26.42
C LEU A 52 -2.52 -6.13 25.52
N GLU A 53 -2.17 -7.41 25.68
CA GLU A 53 -2.61 -8.48 24.78
C GLU A 53 -4.13 -8.65 24.72
N ASN A 54 -4.84 -8.39 25.82
CA ASN A 54 -6.31 -8.38 25.84
C ASN A 54 -6.88 -7.33 24.86
N LYS A 55 -6.33 -6.11 24.84
CA LYS A 55 -6.76 -5.04 23.93
C LYS A 55 -6.42 -5.37 22.48
N LYS A 56 -5.25 -5.97 22.23
CA LYS A 56 -4.88 -6.49 20.89
C LYS A 56 -5.91 -7.53 20.42
N HIS A 57 -6.31 -8.44 21.30
CA HIS A 57 -7.34 -9.43 21.02
C HIS A 57 -8.68 -8.77 20.71
N THR A 58 -9.16 -7.83 21.53
CA THR A 58 -10.41 -7.10 21.28
C THR A 58 -10.41 -6.39 19.92
N ILE A 59 -9.31 -5.70 19.56
CA ILE A 59 -9.19 -5.02 18.25
C ILE A 59 -9.25 -6.05 17.10
N ARG A 60 -8.62 -7.21 17.26
CA ARG A 60 -8.67 -8.29 16.27
C ARG A 60 -10.10 -8.78 16.03
N TYR A 61 -10.85 -9.05 17.09
CA TYR A 61 -12.26 -9.47 16.97
C TYR A 61 -13.12 -8.40 16.32
N LEU A 62 -12.90 -7.13 16.68
CA LEU A 62 -13.60 -6.02 16.07
C LEU A 62 -13.37 -5.94 14.56
N ILE A 63 -12.13 -6.16 14.11
CA ILE A 63 -11.80 -6.20 12.69
C ILE A 63 -12.51 -7.35 11.99
N TYR A 64 -12.60 -8.52 12.64
CA TYR A 64 -13.31 -9.68 12.07
C TYR A 64 -14.82 -9.46 11.99
N ASP A 65 -15.42 -8.82 12.99
CA ASP A 65 -16.83 -8.40 12.97
C ASP A 65 -17.10 -7.43 11.80
N MET A 66 -16.23 -6.42 11.62
CA MET A 66 -16.31 -5.53 10.46
C MET A 66 -16.23 -6.28 9.11
N TYR A 67 -15.38 -7.32 9.01
CA TYR A 67 -15.35 -8.15 7.79
C TYR A 67 -16.63 -8.96 7.60
N ALA A 68 -17.20 -9.52 8.66
CA ALA A 68 -18.47 -10.26 8.60
C ALA A 68 -19.60 -9.35 8.10
N ASN A 69 -19.60 -8.08 8.52
CA ASN A 69 -20.53 -7.04 8.09
C ASN A 69 -20.21 -6.43 6.70
N LYS A 70 -19.18 -6.95 6.00
CA LYS A 70 -18.71 -6.47 4.69
C LYS A 70 -18.28 -4.99 4.70
N GLU A 71 -17.88 -4.48 5.86
CA GLU A 71 -17.39 -3.11 6.01
C GLU A 71 -15.95 -2.95 5.55
N HIS A 72 -15.60 -1.75 5.09
CA HIS A 72 -14.24 -1.46 4.62
C HIS A 72 -13.35 -1.06 5.78
N VAL A 73 -12.46 -1.97 6.20
CA VAL A 73 -11.56 -1.73 7.34
C VAL A 73 -10.39 -0.83 6.92
N THR A 74 -10.43 0.41 7.41
CA THR A 74 -9.36 1.42 7.33
C THR A 74 -8.96 1.84 8.74
N LEU A 75 -7.85 2.58 8.88
CA LEU A 75 -7.47 3.11 10.19
C LEU A 75 -8.51 4.09 10.75
N ASP A 76 -9.14 4.90 9.89
CA ASP A 76 -10.12 5.91 10.29
C ASP A 76 -11.42 5.26 10.78
N THR A 77 -11.94 4.31 10.01
CA THR A 77 -13.15 3.56 10.37
C THR A 77 -12.93 2.77 11.66
N LEU A 78 -11.82 2.04 11.76
CA LEU A 78 -11.49 1.27 12.96
C LEU A 78 -11.31 2.17 14.19
N LEU A 79 -10.63 3.31 14.04
CA LEU A 79 -10.45 4.26 15.14
C LEU A 79 -11.79 4.88 15.59
N ALA A 80 -12.69 5.19 14.66
CA ALA A 80 -14.01 5.70 14.98
C ALA A 80 -14.81 4.67 15.79
N VAL A 81 -14.78 3.39 15.38
CA VAL A 81 -15.49 2.32 16.10
C VAL A 81 -14.86 2.05 17.47
N ILE A 82 -13.52 2.08 17.60
CA ILE A 82 -12.82 1.93 18.88
C ILE A 82 -13.22 3.03 19.87
N LYS A 83 -13.30 4.28 19.39
CA LYS A 83 -13.72 5.43 20.20
C LYS A 83 -15.19 5.35 20.60
N LEU A 84 -16.06 4.91 19.67
CA LEU A 84 -17.49 4.74 19.93
C LEU A 84 -17.75 3.68 21.01
N LYS A 85 -16.98 2.59 20.99
CA LYS A 85 -17.09 1.49 21.96
C LYS A 85 -16.25 1.69 23.23
N ASP A 86 -15.59 2.84 23.37
CA ASP A 86 -14.67 3.20 24.47
C ASP A 86 -13.66 2.11 24.85
N LEU A 87 -13.12 1.40 23.84
CA LEU A 87 -12.28 0.21 24.07
C LEU A 87 -10.85 0.57 24.48
N CYS A 88 -10.32 1.65 23.89
CA CYS A 88 -8.97 2.12 24.18
C CYS A 88 -8.76 3.54 23.66
N ASP A 89 -8.07 4.37 24.43
CA ASP A 89 -7.52 5.63 23.95
C ASP A 89 -6.24 5.37 23.14
N LEU A 90 -6.38 5.31 21.82
CA LEU A 90 -5.26 5.14 20.89
C LEU A 90 -5.28 6.24 19.83
N GLY A 91 -4.10 6.81 19.56
CA GLY A 91 -3.91 7.63 18.38
C GLY A 91 -3.87 6.81 17.09
N ARG A 92 -4.16 7.44 15.95
CA ARG A 92 -4.08 6.81 14.61
C ARG A 92 -2.74 6.11 14.35
N THR A 93 -1.63 6.77 14.70
CA THR A 93 -0.28 6.22 14.53
C THR A 93 -0.03 5.02 15.44
N SER A 94 -0.52 5.08 16.68
CA SER A 94 -0.44 3.99 17.65
C SER A 94 -1.20 2.76 17.16
N LEU A 95 -2.41 2.95 16.64
CA LEU A 95 -3.21 1.90 16.01
C LEU A 95 -2.49 1.26 14.81
N PHE A 96 -1.86 2.08 13.94
CA PHE A 96 -1.07 1.57 12.83
C PHE A 96 0.05 0.61 13.29
N TYR A 97 0.82 0.99 14.32
CA TYR A 97 1.89 0.14 14.82
C TYR A 97 1.36 -1.11 15.53
N ALA A 98 0.29 -0.98 16.33
CA ALA A 98 -0.35 -2.12 16.98
C ALA A 98 -0.84 -3.16 15.94
N LEU A 99 -1.47 -2.71 14.85
CA LEU A 99 -1.88 -3.60 13.75
C LEU A 99 -0.69 -4.32 13.11
N LYS A 100 0.41 -3.60 12.87
CA LYS A 100 1.63 -4.19 12.32
C LYS A 100 2.24 -5.25 13.24
N GLU A 101 2.28 -4.97 14.53
CA GLU A 101 2.78 -5.90 15.56
C GLU A 101 1.92 -7.16 15.64
N MET A 102 0.60 -7.02 15.55
CA MET A 102 -0.35 -8.13 15.51
C MET A 102 -0.27 -8.97 14.22
N GLY A 103 0.48 -8.53 13.21
CA GLY A 103 0.66 -9.24 11.94
C GLY A 103 -0.26 -8.78 10.79
N PHE A 104 -1.04 -7.72 10.98
CA PHE A 104 -1.90 -7.19 9.92
C PHE A 104 -1.09 -6.43 8.86
N LYS A 105 -1.54 -6.52 7.60
CA LYS A 105 -0.96 -5.82 6.46
C LYS A 105 -2.03 -5.07 5.67
N PHE A 106 -1.73 -3.82 5.32
CA PHE A 106 -2.59 -3.00 4.47
C PHE A 106 -2.37 -3.34 2.99
N LYS A 107 -3.21 -4.21 2.45
CA LYS A 107 -3.06 -4.82 1.12
C LYS A 107 -4.28 -4.56 0.26
N MET A 108 -4.10 -4.72 -1.05
CA MET A 108 -5.21 -4.71 -1.98
C MET A 108 -6.14 -5.89 -1.67
N THR A 109 -7.45 -5.64 -1.62
CA THR A 109 -8.43 -6.71 -1.41
C THR A 109 -8.44 -7.60 -2.64
N ASN A 110 -8.01 -8.84 -2.53
CA ASN A 110 -8.13 -9.82 -3.61
C ASN A 110 -9.46 -10.57 -3.44
N SER A 111 -10.52 -10.06 -4.08
CA SER A 111 -11.85 -10.67 -4.08
C SER A 111 -11.86 -12.11 -4.62
N ARG A 112 -10.84 -12.50 -5.40
CA ARG A 112 -10.72 -13.84 -5.97
C ARG A 112 -10.43 -14.93 -4.95
N ARG A 113 -9.92 -14.59 -3.76
CA ARG A 113 -9.59 -15.58 -2.71
C ARG A 113 -10.80 -16.22 -2.06
N GLY A 114 -11.98 -15.59 -2.12
CA GLY A 114 -13.23 -16.13 -1.56
C GLY A 114 -14.16 -16.75 -2.60
N SER A 115 -13.86 -16.58 -3.89
CA SER A 115 -14.59 -17.21 -4.99
C SER A 115 -13.85 -18.46 -5.41
N CYS A 116 -13.89 -19.50 -4.58
CA CYS A 116 -13.55 -20.82 -5.07
C CYS A 116 -14.54 -21.16 -6.19
N GLU A 117 -14.03 -21.57 -7.36
CA GLU A 117 -14.88 -22.02 -8.45
C GLU A 117 -15.80 -23.14 -7.97
N GLN A 118 -17.07 -23.09 -8.39
CA GLN A 118 -18.02 -24.14 -8.04
C GLN A 118 -17.55 -25.46 -8.66
N SER A 119 -17.74 -26.58 -7.94
CA SER A 119 -17.19 -27.88 -8.33
C SER A 119 -17.62 -28.32 -9.74
N HIS A 120 -18.85 -28.03 -10.14
CA HIS A 120 -19.34 -28.35 -11.49
C HIS A 120 -18.68 -27.51 -12.58
N VAL A 121 -18.34 -26.23 -12.30
CA VAL A 121 -17.59 -25.36 -13.21
C VAL A 121 -16.19 -25.93 -13.43
N VAL A 122 -15.55 -26.39 -12.35
CA VAL A 122 -14.24 -27.06 -12.42
C VAL A 122 -14.32 -28.32 -13.29
N SER A 123 -15.35 -29.15 -13.09
CA SER A 123 -15.57 -30.35 -13.89
C SER A 123 -15.80 -30.04 -15.38
N MET A 124 -16.64 -29.06 -15.70
CA MET A 124 -16.89 -28.63 -17.08
C MET A 124 -15.62 -28.09 -17.75
N ARG A 125 -14.83 -27.28 -17.04
CA ARG A 125 -13.53 -26.81 -17.54
C ARG A 125 -12.60 -27.98 -17.85
N ASN A 126 -12.50 -28.96 -16.97
CA ASN A 126 -11.65 -30.14 -17.21
C ASN A 126 -12.10 -30.93 -18.44
N VAL A 127 -13.41 -31.09 -18.66
CA VAL A 127 -13.94 -31.73 -19.87
C VAL A 127 -13.59 -30.93 -21.12
N PHE A 128 -13.80 -29.61 -21.08
CA PHE A 128 -13.47 -28.72 -22.19
C PHE A 128 -11.97 -28.78 -22.53
N LEU A 129 -11.09 -28.62 -21.54
CA LEU A 129 -9.64 -28.62 -21.75
C LEU A 129 -9.14 -29.94 -22.35
N ARG A 130 -9.67 -31.08 -21.91
CA ARG A 130 -9.33 -32.39 -22.51
C ARG A 130 -9.75 -32.47 -23.98
N LYS A 131 -10.93 -31.96 -24.33
CA LYS A 131 -11.38 -31.92 -25.73
C LYS A 131 -10.53 -30.96 -26.57
N TYR A 132 -10.18 -29.80 -26.00
CA TYR A 132 -9.35 -28.80 -26.66
C TYR A 132 -7.95 -29.34 -26.96
N ILE A 133 -7.29 -30.01 -25.98
CA ILE A 133 -5.98 -30.63 -26.19
C ILE A 133 -6.06 -31.69 -27.31
N ARG A 134 -7.07 -32.56 -27.29
CA ARG A 134 -7.25 -33.56 -28.38
C ARG A 134 -7.42 -32.93 -29.75
N ASN A 135 -8.09 -31.78 -29.84
CA ASN A 135 -8.21 -31.05 -31.10
C ASN A 135 -6.84 -30.53 -31.58
N LEU A 136 -6.04 -29.98 -30.66
CA LEU A 136 -4.68 -29.50 -31.00
C LEU A 136 -3.75 -30.63 -31.46
N GLU A 137 -3.94 -31.84 -30.94
CA GLU A 137 -3.15 -33.03 -31.29
C GLU A 137 -3.70 -33.79 -32.51
N SER A 138 -4.83 -33.35 -33.08
CA SER A 138 -5.44 -34.01 -34.23
C SER A 138 -4.72 -33.70 -35.54
N GLU A 139 -4.86 -34.59 -36.53
CA GLU A 139 -4.24 -34.42 -37.86
C GLU A 139 -4.77 -33.17 -38.60
N ILE A 140 -6.00 -32.75 -38.29
CA ILE A 140 -6.64 -31.55 -38.86
C ILE A 140 -7.26 -30.74 -37.70
N PRO A 141 -6.49 -29.89 -37.01
CA PRO A 141 -6.98 -29.13 -35.87
C PRO A 141 -7.97 -28.05 -36.31
N HIS A 142 -9.01 -27.84 -35.51
CA HIS A 142 -9.89 -26.68 -35.67
C HIS A 142 -9.30 -25.44 -35.00
N ASP A 143 -9.37 -24.31 -35.70
CA ASP A 143 -9.01 -23.00 -35.17
C ASP A 143 -10.13 -22.42 -34.30
N PHE A 144 -9.76 -21.86 -33.15
CA PHE A 144 -10.69 -21.22 -32.23
C PHE A 144 -10.48 -19.71 -32.20
N VAL A 145 -11.56 -18.96 -32.39
CA VAL A 145 -11.62 -17.53 -32.09
C VAL A 145 -12.38 -17.37 -30.78
N PHE A 146 -11.69 -16.89 -29.74
CA PHE A 146 -12.31 -16.62 -28.45
C PHE A 146 -12.78 -15.17 -28.43
N LEU A 147 -14.08 -14.99 -28.21
CA LEU A 147 -14.71 -13.69 -28.06
C LEU A 147 -15.17 -13.55 -26.61
N ASP A 148 -14.92 -12.39 -26.01
CA ASP A 148 -15.40 -12.06 -24.68
C ASP A 148 -15.77 -10.57 -24.61
N GLU A 149 -16.82 -10.27 -23.85
CA GLU A 149 -17.25 -8.91 -23.58
C GLU A 149 -16.61 -8.45 -22.27
N THR A 150 -15.86 -7.36 -22.29
CA THR A 150 -15.31 -6.77 -21.06
C THR A 150 -15.99 -5.44 -20.75
N TRP A 151 -16.60 -5.33 -19.58
CA TRP A 151 -17.12 -4.07 -19.06
C TRP A 151 -15.99 -3.20 -18.49
N VAL A 152 -15.81 -2.00 -19.04
CA VAL A 152 -14.83 -1.03 -18.51
C VAL A 152 -15.51 -0.16 -17.45
N PHE A 153 -15.19 -0.42 -16.18
CA PHE A 153 -15.75 0.36 -15.06
C PHE A 153 -14.84 1.55 -14.71
N SER A 154 -15.29 2.77 -15.03
CA SER A 154 -14.52 4.01 -14.86
C SER A 154 -14.20 4.39 -13.40
N ARG A 155 -14.90 3.80 -12.42
CA ARG A 155 -14.72 4.09 -10.98
C ARG A 155 -14.20 2.90 -10.17
N GLY A 156 -13.68 1.89 -10.84
CA GLY A 156 -13.23 0.63 -10.24
C GLY A 156 -11.87 0.72 -9.56
N ALA A 157 -11.71 1.61 -8.59
CA ALA A 157 -10.50 1.61 -7.78
C ALA A 157 -10.50 0.38 -6.88
N THR A 158 -9.49 -0.46 -7.07
CA THR A 158 -9.22 -1.58 -6.17
C THR A 158 -9.01 -1.02 -4.75
N LYS A 159 -9.84 -1.48 -3.79
CA LYS A 159 -9.83 -0.97 -2.42
C LYS A 159 -8.78 -1.70 -1.59
N ARG A 160 -7.87 -0.93 -0.99
CA ARG A 160 -6.90 -1.45 0.00
C ARG A 160 -7.55 -1.52 1.36
N THR A 161 -7.37 -2.62 2.07
CA THR A 161 -7.89 -2.81 3.43
C THR A 161 -6.83 -3.47 4.30
N TRP A 162 -6.93 -3.29 5.62
CA TRP A 162 -6.12 -4.08 6.55
C TRP A 162 -6.57 -5.52 6.44
N GLN A 163 -5.64 -6.46 6.41
CA GLN A 163 -5.89 -7.90 6.30
C GLN A 163 -4.94 -8.63 7.25
N ASP A 164 -5.43 -9.67 7.92
CA ASP A 164 -4.59 -10.53 8.74
C ASP A 164 -3.75 -11.44 7.83
N ASP A 165 -2.42 -11.32 7.91
CA ASP A 165 -1.50 -12.12 7.09
C ASP A 165 -1.16 -13.47 7.72
N ARG A 166 -1.49 -13.68 9.00
CA ARG A 166 -1.27 -14.97 9.68
C ARG A 166 -2.38 -15.97 9.39
N ALA A 167 -3.57 -15.49 9.05
CA ALA A 167 -4.71 -16.34 8.71
C ALA A 167 -4.62 -16.86 7.27
N LYS A 168 -4.69 -18.18 7.09
CA LYS A 168 -4.59 -18.84 5.77
C LYS A 168 -5.73 -18.43 4.82
N SER A 169 -6.88 -17.96 5.32
CA SER A 169 -7.89 -17.21 4.58
C SER A 169 -8.91 -16.54 5.52
N LEU A 170 -9.53 -15.43 5.09
CA LEU A 170 -10.62 -14.76 5.84
C LEU A 170 -11.83 -15.68 6.06
N GLN A 171 -12.17 -16.52 5.07
CA GLN A 171 -13.26 -17.50 5.17
C GLN A 171 -12.96 -18.58 6.20
N GLN A 172 -11.73 -19.10 6.24
CA GLN A 172 -11.35 -20.09 7.24
C GLN A 172 -11.35 -19.50 8.64
N LEU A 173 -11.04 -18.21 8.78
CA LEU A 173 -11.01 -17.54 10.07
C LEU A 173 -12.42 -17.19 10.60
N ILE A 174 -13.32 -16.71 9.75
CA ILE A 174 -14.75 -16.54 10.10
C ILE A 174 -15.37 -17.90 10.48
N ARG A 175 -15.02 -18.96 9.73
CA ARG A 175 -15.47 -20.32 10.01
C ARG A 175 -14.94 -20.86 11.34
N LEU A 176 -13.73 -20.49 11.75
CA LEU A 176 -13.17 -20.89 13.05
C LEU A 176 -13.78 -20.12 14.23
N GLN A 177 -14.24 -18.88 14.03
CA GLN A 177 -14.97 -18.15 15.08
C GLN A 177 -16.34 -18.79 15.36
N MET A 178 -17.10 -19.18 14.31
CA MET A 178 -18.41 -19.81 14.51
C MET A 178 -18.37 -21.22 15.13
N VAL A 179 -17.20 -21.87 15.16
CA VAL A 179 -17.02 -23.20 15.79
C VAL A 179 -16.64 -23.10 17.27
N ASN A 180 -16.14 -21.94 17.73
CA ASN A 180 -15.77 -21.73 19.14
C ASN A 180 -16.91 -21.12 19.98
N ASP A 181 -18.01 -20.73 19.34
CA ASP A 181 -19.22 -20.18 19.99
C ASP A 181 -20.34 -21.24 20.17
N THR A 182 -20.02 -22.53 19.97
CA THR A 182 -20.89 -23.71 20.21
C THR A 182 -20.22 -24.67 21.18
#